data_AF-A0A4U5PVL8-F1
#
_entry.id   AF-A0A4U5PVL8-F1
#
_cell.length_a   1.000
_cell.length_b   1.000
_cell.length_c   1.000
_cell.angle_alpha   90.00
_cell.angle_beta   90.00
_cell.angle_gamma   90.00
#
_symmetry.space_group_name_H-M   'P 1'
#
loop_
_entity.id
_entity.type
_entity.pdbx_description
1 polymer ?
#
loop_
_entity_poly.entity_id
_entity_poly.type
_entity_poly.pdbx_seq_one_letter_code
_entity_poly.pdbx_strand_id
1 'polypeptide(L)'
;MAICPMRFQRPWLLYILHLYILVNRNGAITPDGEALLSFRSAIVSSDGILPLWRPEDTDPCNWRGVTCDQKTKRVIYLSLKNHKLSGPISPELGKLEHLRVLALYNNNFYGTIPSELGNCTELQGIFLQGNYLSGPIPSELGNLTVLQNLDISSNSLSGSIPSSLGKLNKLITFNVSNNFLIGPIPSDGVLINFADNSFTGNRDLCGKQINRTCRDDSGGSGTDGQPPSGQNQGGKKKYSGRLLISTSATIGALLLVALMCFWGCFLYKKFGKNESNSIAMDVSGGASIVMFHGDLPYSSKDIIKKLETLTEEHIIGSGGFGTVYKLEMDDGSIFALKRIVKIDDGFDRFFERELEILGSIKHRYLVNLRGYCNSPTSKLLIYDFLSGGSLDEALHGLSVSLPWGTRLKIATGAAKGLAFLHGAEKPVIYRDFKTSNVLLDSDFTAKLSDFGLAKMGPEGSETHVTTRVMGTYGYAAPEYVSTDRSRPKTEQNIIDWAKPYLTSSRRLRCIMDPRLAGQYSVKGAKHMALLALQCISLNPRDRPKMPSVVETLEALQHYKDMAVSCGQWQAPSKSTARNGVSPRGRLESRGASYRKSAPVISRKRN
;
A
#
# COMPACT_ATOMS: atom_id res chain seq x y z
N MET A 1 -51.57 82.52 18.94
CA MET A 1 -50.44 82.05 19.76
C MET A 1 -49.52 81.24 18.86
N ALA A 2 -48.26 81.67 18.76
CA ALA A 2 -47.23 81.01 17.98
C ALA A 2 -46.80 79.70 18.67
N ILE A 3 -46.70 78.61 17.91
CA ILE A 3 -45.99 77.40 18.35
C ILE A 3 -44.99 77.03 17.26
N CYS A 4 -43.72 77.20 17.62
CA CYS A 4 -42.54 76.83 16.86
C CYS A 4 -42.25 75.34 17.09
N PRO A 5 -41.97 74.50 16.07
CA PRO A 5 -41.26 73.26 16.29
C PRO A 5 -39.77 73.48 16.02
N MET A 6 -39.00 73.30 17.08
CA MET A 6 -37.54 73.31 17.11
C MET A 6 -36.94 72.42 16.01
N ARG A 7 -36.06 73.02 15.19
CA ARG A 7 -35.00 72.30 14.47
C ARG A 7 -34.00 71.79 15.52
N PHE A 8 -33.95 70.48 15.76
CA PHE A 8 -32.83 69.86 16.47
C PHE A 8 -32.29 68.63 15.70
N GLN A 9 -31.10 68.86 15.14
CA GLN A 9 -29.97 67.94 15.05
C GLN A 9 -30.11 66.58 14.36
N ARG A 10 -30.36 66.57 13.04
CA ARG A 10 -29.88 65.50 12.15
C ARG A 10 -28.40 65.57 11.71
N PRO A 11 -27.64 66.70 11.76
CA PRO A 11 -26.26 66.70 11.28
C PRO A 11 -25.29 66.04 12.25
N TRP A 12 -25.55 66.06 13.56
CA TRP A 12 -24.61 65.56 14.57
C TRP A 12 -24.48 64.03 14.56
N LEU A 13 -25.59 63.31 14.38
CA LEU A 13 -25.57 61.84 14.21
C LEU A 13 -24.88 61.42 12.91
N LEU A 14 -25.09 62.17 11.82
CA LEU A 14 -24.41 61.91 10.56
C LEU A 14 -22.93 62.27 10.63
N TYR A 15 -22.54 63.31 11.38
CA TYR A 15 -21.15 63.72 11.57
C TYR A 15 -20.41 62.78 12.53
N ILE A 16 -21.09 62.26 13.57
CA ILE A 16 -20.56 61.20 14.44
C ILE A 16 -20.46 59.89 13.68
N LEU A 17 -21.42 59.55 12.81
CA LEU A 17 -21.34 58.38 11.94
C LEU A 17 -20.22 58.55 10.89
N HIS A 18 -20.03 59.75 10.32
CA HIS A 18 -18.94 60.04 9.40
C HIS A 18 -17.59 60.03 10.10
N LEU A 19 -17.48 60.59 11.31
CA LEU A 19 -16.29 60.52 12.16
C LEU A 19 -16.03 59.08 12.61
N TYR A 20 -17.06 58.28 12.90
CA TYR A 20 -16.93 56.87 13.21
C TYR A 20 -16.46 56.07 11.99
N ILE A 21 -16.94 56.37 10.79
CA ILE A 21 -16.48 55.76 9.53
C ILE A 21 -15.07 56.25 9.15
N LEU A 22 -14.70 57.49 9.48
CA LEU A 22 -13.36 58.05 9.23
C LEU A 22 -12.32 57.60 10.27
N VAL A 23 -12.74 57.37 11.52
CA VAL A 23 -11.90 56.85 12.62
C VAL A 23 -11.78 55.32 12.54
N ASN A 24 -12.77 54.64 11.94
CA ASN A 24 -12.78 53.19 11.73
C ASN A 24 -12.39 52.79 10.29
N ARG A 25 -11.45 53.52 9.68
CA ARG A 25 -10.56 52.91 8.68
C ARG A 25 -9.61 51.99 9.44
N ASN A 26 -10.06 50.78 9.75
CA ASN A 26 -9.14 49.67 10.00
C ASN A 26 -8.20 49.65 8.79
N GLY A 27 -6.92 49.92 9.01
CA GLY A 27 -5.93 49.85 7.94
C GLY A 27 -6.07 48.49 7.26
N ALA A 28 -6.21 48.49 5.94
CA ALA A 28 -6.18 47.24 5.19
C ALA A 28 -4.88 46.51 5.53
N ILE A 29 -4.97 45.20 5.75
CA ILE A 29 -3.80 44.37 6.03
C ILE A 29 -2.75 44.55 4.93
N THR A 30 -1.46 44.46 5.28
CA THR A 30 -0.39 44.61 4.27
C THR A 30 -0.54 43.61 3.11
N PRO A 31 0.00 43.90 1.92
CA PRO A 31 -0.02 42.96 0.79
C PRO A 31 0.58 41.58 1.12
N ASP A 32 1.61 41.54 1.98
CA ASP A 32 2.16 40.28 2.49
C ASP A 32 1.14 39.52 3.35
N GLY A 33 0.40 40.25 4.19
CA GLY A 33 -0.69 39.68 4.96
C GLY A 33 -1.85 39.18 4.10
N GLU A 34 -2.20 39.87 3.01
CA GLU A 34 -3.20 39.39 2.04
C GLU A 34 -2.76 38.08 1.37
N ALA A 35 -1.51 38.01 0.91
CA ALA A 35 -0.92 36.80 0.34
C ALA A 35 -0.96 35.63 1.34
N LEU A 36 -0.62 35.88 2.60
CA LEU A 36 -0.65 34.89 3.67
C LEU A 36 -2.08 34.49 4.08
N LEU A 37 -3.07 35.40 4.02
CA LEU A 37 -4.48 35.06 4.22
C LEU A 37 -5.03 34.21 3.08
N SER A 38 -4.61 34.46 1.84
CA SER A 38 -4.94 33.59 0.71
C SER A 38 -4.29 32.21 0.84
N PHE A 39 -3.04 32.16 1.32
CA PHE A 39 -2.43 30.89 1.70
C PHE A 39 -3.25 30.18 2.78
N ARG A 40 -3.65 30.90 3.84
CA ARG A 40 -4.49 30.35 4.92
C ARG A 40 -5.83 29.82 4.41
N SER A 41 -6.50 30.52 3.50
CA SER A 41 -7.80 30.09 2.96
C SER A 41 -7.69 28.85 2.07
N ALA A 42 -6.51 28.60 1.48
CA ALA A 42 -6.21 27.37 0.76
C ALA A 42 -5.98 26.15 1.68
N ILE A 43 -5.75 26.37 2.99
CA ILE A 43 -5.53 25.27 3.94
C ILE A 43 -6.85 24.65 4.38
N VAL A 44 -7.00 23.35 4.11
CA VAL A 44 -8.16 22.52 4.41
C VAL A 44 -8.14 22.03 5.86
N SER A 45 -6.97 21.62 6.39
CA SER A 45 -6.84 21.14 7.77
C SER A 45 -5.54 21.61 8.41
N SER A 46 -5.57 21.90 9.72
CA SER A 46 -4.39 22.25 10.52
C SER A 46 -4.49 21.72 11.95
N ASP A 47 -3.37 21.63 12.66
CA ASP A 47 -3.30 21.36 14.10
C ASP A 47 -3.68 22.57 14.99
N GLY A 48 -4.32 23.59 14.41
CA GLY A 48 -4.68 24.82 15.12
C GLY A 48 -3.57 25.88 15.15
N ILE A 49 -2.59 25.82 14.25
CA ILE A 49 -1.52 26.84 14.14
C ILE A 49 -1.98 28.17 13.51
N LEU A 50 -2.92 28.11 12.56
CA LEU A 50 -3.40 29.25 11.75
C LEU A 50 -4.57 30.10 12.33
N PRO A 51 -5.36 29.70 13.35
CA PRO A 51 -6.43 30.53 13.92
C PRO A 51 -5.98 31.90 14.45
N LEU A 52 -4.67 32.08 14.71
CA LEU A 52 -4.10 33.35 15.19
C LEU A 52 -3.75 34.33 14.05
N TRP A 53 -3.96 33.96 12.79
CA TRP A 53 -3.68 34.84 11.65
C TRP A 53 -4.92 35.69 11.34
N ARG A 54 -5.07 36.84 11.98
CA ARG A 54 -6.33 37.60 11.97
C ARG A 54 -6.36 38.64 10.84
N PRO A 55 -7.43 38.71 10.02
CA PRO A 55 -7.58 39.75 9.00
C PRO A 55 -7.60 41.17 9.56
N GLU A 56 -7.91 41.31 10.85
CA GLU A 56 -7.95 42.60 11.56
C GLU A 56 -6.55 43.10 11.98
N ASP A 57 -5.51 42.27 11.90
CA ASP A 57 -4.15 42.69 12.21
C ASP A 57 -3.61 43.63 11.13
N THR A 58 -2.85 44.65 11.54
CA THR A 58 -2.26 45.62 10.62
C THR A 58 -1.19 45.02 9.71
N ASP A 59 -0.48 44.00 10.21
CA ASP A 59 0.58 43.28 9.51
C ASP A 59 0.70 41.85 10.04
N PRO A 60 1.28 40.92 9.26
CA PRO A 60 1.40 39.52 9.65
C PRO A 60 2.59 39.24 10.58
N CYS A 61 3.34 40.24 11.05
CA CYS A 61 4.63 40.01 11.70
C CYS A 61 4.54 39.38 13.08
N ASN A 62 3.35 39.39 13.69
CA ASN A 62 3.06 38.69 14.94
C ASN A 62 2.42 37.30 14.72
N TRP A 63 2.20 36.90 13.47
CA TRP A 63 1.59 35.62 13.16
C TRP A 63 2.57 34.49 13.39
N ARG A 64 2.07 33.42 14.01
CA ARG A 64 2.90 32.25 14.30
C ARG A 64 3.41 31.65 12.99
N GLY A 65 4.73 31.44 12.92
CA GLY A 65 5.42 30.93 11.74
C GLY A 65 5.83 32.01 10.73
N VAL A 66 5.52 33.28 10.98
CA VAL A 66 5.90 34.41 10.13
C VAL A 66 6.99 35.23 10.81
N THR A 67 8.05 35.57 10.09
CA THR A 67 9.07 36.52 10.53
C THR A 67 9.18 37.65 9.51
N CYS A 68 9.13 38.88 9.98
CA CYS A 68 9.34 40.07 9.16
C CYS A 68 10.71 40.71 9.37
N ASP A 69 11.16 41.47 8.36
CA ASP A 69 12.29 42.36 8.49
C ASP A 69 11.97 43.48 9.49
N GLN A 70 12.93 43.81 10.36
CA GLN A 70 12.71 44.78 11.43
C GLN A 70 12.46 46.19 10.92
N LYS A 71 13.04 46.55 9.76
CA LYS A 71 12.98 47.89 9.18
C LYS A 71 11.82 48.02 8.20
N THR A 72 11.70 47.10 7.26
CA THR A 72 10.71 47.20 6.17
C THR A 72 9.36 46.60 6.53
N LYS A 73 9.29 45.80 7.61
CA LYS A 73 8.09 45.04 8.01
C LYS A 73 7.59 44.06 6.93
N ARG A 74 8.42 43.73 5.94
CA ARG A 74 8.12 42.72 4.91
C ARG A 74 8.43 41.33 5.41
N VAL A 75 7.66 40.35 4.97
CA VAL A 75 7.84 38.94 5.36
C VAL A 75 9.10 38.38 4.71
N ILE A 76 10.02 37.89 5.54
CA ILE A 76 11.31 37.33 5.13
C ILE A 76 11.44 35.84 5.44
N TYR A 77 10.70 35.31 6.42
CA TYR A 77 10.63 33.86 6.67
C TYR A 77 9.18 33.43 6.87
N LEU A 78 8.81 32.33 6.21
CA LEU A 78 7.58 31.59 6.47
C LEU A 78 7.95 30.15 6.84
N SER A 79 7.71 29.77 8.09
CA SER A 79 8.02 28.44 8.63
C SER A 79 6.80 27.84 9.31
N LEU A 80 6.20 26.85 8.64
CA LEU A 80 5.02 26.12 9.11
C LEU A 80 5.21 24.60 9.07
N LYS A 81 6.45 24.14 9.27
CA LYS A 81 6.84 22.72 9.32
C LYS A 81 6.15 21.93 10.44
N ASN A 82 5.89 20.63 10.22
CA ASN A 82 5.38 19.68 11.23
C ASN A 82 4.04 20.08 11.88
N HIS A 83 3.13 20.71 11.14
CA HIS A 83 1.84 21.18 11.64
C HIS A 83 0.63 20.44 11.05
N LYS A 84 0.88 19.31 10.37
CA LYS A 84 -0.14 18.49 9.69
C LYS A 84 -1.01 19.31 8.72
N LEU A 85 -0.47 20.41 8.21
CA LEU A 85 -1.18 21.32 7.32
C LEU A 85 -1.53 20.59 6.03
N SER A 86 -2.79 20.67 5.59
CA SER A 86 -3.22 20.10 4.32
C SER A 86 -3.90 21.14 3.45
N GLY A 87 -3.67 21.08 2.15
CA GLY A 87 -4.10 22.06 1.16
C GLY A 87 -3.07 22.19 0.04
N PRO A 88 -3.40 22.85 -1.09
CA PRO A 88 -2.40 23.25 -2.06
C PRO A 88 -1.53 24.38 -1.50
N ILE A 89 -0.29 24.46 -2.00
CA ILE A 89 0.54 25.65 -1.78
C ILE A 89 -0.07 26.77 -2.64
N SER A 90 -0.55 27.84 -2.01
CA SER A 90 -1.19 28.94 -2.73
C SER A 90 -0.17 29.68 -3.63
N PRO A 91 -0.49 29.90 -4.93
CA PRO A 91 0.32 30.71 -5.84
C PRO A 91 0.58 32.13 -5.33
N GLU A 92 -0.30 32.64 -4.47
CA GLU A 92 -0.21 33.97 -3.86
C GLU A 92 1.02 34.14 -2.97
N LEU A 93 1.64 33.05 -2.51
CA LEU A 93 2.95 33.11 -1.84
C LEU A 93 4.03 33.71 -2.74
N GLY A 94 3.88 33.65 -4.07
CA GLY A 94 4.74 34.31 -5.04
C GLY A 94 4.72 35.85 -4.97
N LYS A 95 3.78 36.46 -4.24
CA LYS A 95 3.72 37.91 -3.99
C LYS A 95 4.59 38.36 -2.82
N LEU A 96 5.19 37.43 -2.06
CA LEU A 96 6.09 37.73 -0.96
C LEU A 96 7.51 38.03 -1.49
N GLU A 97 7.67 39.18 -2.15
CA GLU A 97 8.87 39.56 -2.91
C GLU A 97 10.19 39.47 -2.10
N HIS A 98 10.12 39.72 -0.80
CA HIS A 98 11.27 39.71 0.12
C HIS A 98 11.44 38.37 0.87
N LEU A 99 10.66 37.34 0.53
CA LEU A 99 10.73 36.05 1.21
C LEU A 99 12.10 35.40 0.96
N ARG A 100 12.81 35.08 2.04
CA ARG A 100 14.14 34.44 2.01
C ARG A 100 14.07 32.95 2.29
N VAL A 101 13.15 32.52 3.14
CA VAL A 101 12.98 31.10 3.45
C VAL A 101 11.51 30.72 3.48
N LEU A 102 11.19 29.67 2.73
CA LEU A 102 9.92 28.97 2.75
C LEU A 102 10.13 27.56 3.32
N ALA A 103 9.61 27.30 4.51
CA ALA A 103 9.70 25.99 5.18
C ALA A 103 8.31 25.42 5.46
N LEU A 104 7.88 24.50 4.59
CA LEU A 104 6.58 23.83 4.64
C LEU A 104 6.70 22.30 4.77
N TYR A 105 7.91 21.80 5.01
CA TYR A 105 8.21 20.36 5.08
C TYR A 105 7.50 19.61 6.21
N ASN A 106 7.36 18.29 6.04
CA ASN A 106 6.67 17.37 6.96
C ASN A 106 5.25 17.82 7.29
N ASN A 107 4.47 18.07 6.25
CA ASN A 107 3.05 18.39 6.32
C ASN A 107 2.28 17.50 5.33
N ASN A 108 1.04 17.84 5.06
CA ASN A 108 0.16 17.13 4.13
C ASN A 108 -0.18 18.01 2.90
N PHE A 109 0.75 18.86 2.45
CA PHE A 109 0.56 19.70 1.26
C PHE A 109 0.49 18.84 -0.01
N TYR A 110 -0.42 19.17 -0.93
CA TYR A 110 -0.64 18.42 -2.18
C TYR A 110 -0.78 19.37 -3.38
N GLY A 111 -0.97 18.83 -4.59
CA GLY A 111 -1.01 19.63 -5.82
C GLY A 111 0.39 19.98 -6.32
N THR A 112 0.50 20.95 -7.22
CA THR A 112 1.78 21.35 -7.82
C THR A 112 2.55 22.33 -6.96
N ILE A 113 3.88 22.36 -7.11
CA ILE A 113 4.67 23.51 -6.65
C ILE A 113 4.27 24.71 -7.54
N PRO A 114 3.81 25.85 -7.00
CA PRO A 114 3.42 26.99 -7.81
C PRO A 114 4.62 27.60 -8.53
N SER A 115 4.49 27.85 -9.84
CA SER A 115 5.52 28.55 -10.65
C SER A 115 5.77 29.97 -10.15
N GLU A 116 4.77 30.59 -9.54
CA GLU A 116 4.81 31.94 -8.98
C GLU A 116 5.83 32.08 -7.85
N LEU A 117 6.25 30.98 -7.21
CA LEU A 117 7.37 31.00 -6.26
C LEU A 117 8.68 31.47 -6.91
N GLY A 118 8.80 31.36 -8.24
CA GLY A 118 9.91 31.93 -9.01
C GLY A 118 9.98 33.46 -9.00
N ASN A 119 8.93 34.17 -8.54
CA ASN A 119 8.92 35.62 -8.40
C ASN A 119 9.60 36.11 -7.12
N CYS A 120 9.76 35.24 -6.11
CA CYS A 120 10.39 35.60 -4.84
C CYS A 120 11.92 35.55 -4.95
N THR A 121 12.49 36.48 -5.73
CA THR A 121 13.91 36.46 -6.14
C THR A 121 14.93 36.55 -5.01
N GLU A 122 14.52 36.92 -3.79
CA GLU A 122 15.35 36.88 -2.58
C GLU A 122 15.39 35.51 -1.88
N LEU A 123 14.67 34.49 -2.37
CA LEU A 123 14.62 33.15 -1.77
C LEU A 123 16.01 32.51 -1.74
N GLN A 124 16.44 32.16 -0.53
CA GLN A 124 17.67 31.45 -0.22
C GLN A 124 17.38 29.99 0.15
N GLY A 125 16.21 29.67 0.70
CA GLY A 125 15.86 28.31 1.11
C GLY A 125 14.41 27.94 0.82
N ILE A 126 14.20 26.81 0.14
CA ILE A 126 12.91 26.18 -0.10
C ILE A 126 12.95 24.76 0.46
N PHE A 127 12.11 24.49 1.46
CA PHE A 127 12.02 23.20 2.14
C PHE A 127 10.58 22.68 2.11
N LEU A 128 10.31 21.76 1.18
CA LEU A 128 8.99 21.17 0.91
C LEU A 128 8.97 19.65 1.09
N GLN A 129 10.05 19.06 1.62
CA GLN A 129 10.18 17.62 1.75
C GLN A 129 9.15 16.97 2.67
N GLY A 130 8.82 15.70 2.43
CA GLY A 130 7.86 14.97 3.27
C GLY A 130 6.45 15.54 3.17
N ASN A 131 5.98 15.76 1.95
CA ASN A 131 4.62 16.21 1.62
C ASN A 131 4.06 15.29 0.51
N TYR A 132 2.90 15.63 -0.04
CA TYR A 132 2.22 14.92 -1.14
C TYR A 132 2.18 15.75 -2.44
N LEU A 133 3.18 16.61 -2.66
CA LEU A 133 3.24 17.46 -3.85
C LEU A 133 3.47 16.61 -5.11
N SER A 134 2.83 16.98 -6.22
CA SER A 134 2.82 16.21 -7.47
C SER A 134 2.97 17.11 -8.69
N GLY A 135 3.15 16.51 -9.88
CA GLY A 135 3.37 17.28 -11.11
C GLY A 135 4.83 17.71 -11.29
N PRO A 136 5.14 18.51 -12.33
CA PRO A 136 6.50 18.89 -12.67
C PRO A 136 7.13 19.85 -11.67
N ILE A 137 8.46 19.81 -11.58
CA ILE A 137 9.23 20.87 -10.92
C ILE A 137 9.15 22.12 -11.82
N PRO A 138 8.64 23.27 -11.36
CA PRO A 138 8.53 24.47 -12.19
C PRO A 138 9.90 24.98 -12.63
N SER A 139 10.02 25.29 -13.92
CA SER A 139 11.28 25.79 -14.49
C SER A 139 11.62 27.20 -13.98
N GLU A 140 10.61 27.94 -13.54
CA GLU A 140 10.63 29.28 -12.95
C GLU A 140 11.41 29.33 -11.65
N LEU A 141 11.57 28.21 -10.94
CA LEU A 141 12.48 28.13 -9.79
C LEU A 141 13.94 28.42 -10.18
N GLY A 142 14.29 28.28 -11.46
CA GLY A 142 15.58 28.71 -12.01
C GLY A 142 15.81 30.22 -12.00
N ASN A 143 14.79 31.05 -11.74
CA ASN A 143 14.94 32.51 -11.59
C ASN A 143 15.51 32.91 -10.23
N LEU A 144 15.54 31.99 -9.26
CA LEU A 144 15.96 32.25 -7.88
C LEU A 144 17.49 32.22 -7.75
N THR A 145 18.18 33.17 -8.40
CA THR A 145 19.64 33.20 -8.53
C THR A 145 20.43 33.25 -7.22
N VAL A 146 19.77 33.56 -6.09
CA VAL A 146 20.37 33.56 -4.76
C VAL A 146 20.05 32.33 -3.91
N LEU A 147 19.34 31.35 -4.48
CA LEU A 147 18.92 30.13 -3.78
C LEU A 147 20.14 29.28 -3.38
N GLN A 148 20.18 28.91 -2.09
CA GLN A 148 21.22 28.10 -1.48
C GLN A 148 20.73 26.71 -1.12
N ASN A 149 19.46 26.58 -0.73
CA ASN A 149 18.90 25.31 -0.27
C ASN A 149 17.60 25.00 -1.01
N LEU A 150 17.56 23.86 -1.70
CA LEU A 150 16.35 23.32 -2.31
C LEU A 150 16.18 21.87 -1.87
N ASP A 151 15.20 21.61 -1.00
CA ASP A 151 14.80 20.24 -0.63
C ASP A 151 13.31 20.04 -0.93
N ILE A 152 13.06 19.23 -1.96
CA ILE A 152 11.72 18.83 -2.42
C ILE A 152 11.59 17.30 -2.44
N SER A 153 12.45 16.62 -1.68
CA SER A 153 12.49 15.16 -1.60
C SER A 153 11.25 14.56 -0.94
N SER A 154 11.02 13.26 -1.10
CA SER A 154 9.91 12.54 -0.45
C SER A 154 8.56 13.20 -0.73
N ASN A 155 8.25 13.32 -2.01
CA ASN A 155 7.00 13.84 -2.56
C ASN A 155 6.56 12.91 -3.72
N SER A 156 5.57 13.33 -4.51
CA SER A 156 5.09 12.64 -5.71
C SER A 156 5.36 13.44 -7.00
N LEU A 157 6.44 14.21 -7.06
CA LEU A 157 6.80 15.04 -8.21
C LEU A 157 7.18 14.16 -9.42
N SER A 158 6.77 14.57 -10.61
CA SER A 158 6.91 13.82 -11.86
C SER A 158 7.55 14.65 -12.97
N GLY A 159 7.91 14.04 -14.10
CA GLY A 159 8.57 14.75 -15.20
C GLY A 159 10.08 14.88 -15.01
N SER A 160 10.73 15.72 -15.82
CA SER A 160 12.20 15.87 -15.80
C SER A 160 12.66 16.92 -14.79
N ILE A 161 13.93 16.83 -14.39
CA ILE A 161 14.59 17.90 -13.62
C ILE A 161 14.88 19.06 -14.60
N PRO A 162 14.34 20.27 -14.39
CA PRO A 162 14.56 21.40 -15.29
C PRO A 162 16.04 21.79 -15.32
N SER A 163 16.61 21.96 -16.52
CA SER A 163 17.99 22.43 -16.70
C SER A 163 18.22 23.84 -16.15
N SER A 164 17.16 24.63 -16.00
CA SER A 164 17.22 25.95 -15.35
C SER A 164 17.74 25.88 -13.91
N LEU A 165 17.51 24.78 -13.18
CA LEU A 165 18.07 24.57 -11.83
C LEU A 165 19.59 24.38 -11.84
N GLY A 166 20.15 23.89 -12.95
CA GLY A 166 21.61 23.81 -13.15
C GLY A 166 22.30 25.16 -13.15
N LYS A 167 21.57 26.25 -13.43
CA LYS A 167 22.10 27.62 -13.50
C LYS A 167 22.21 28.30 -12.13
N LEU A 168 21.68 27.69 -11.06
CA LEU A 168 21.68 28.25 -9.71
C LEU A 168 23.05 28.10 -9.03
N ASN A 169 24.00 28.97 -9.38
CA ASN A 169 25.40 28.86 -8.94
C ASN A 169 25.65 29.01 -7.42
N LYS A 170 24.66 29.50 -6.64
CA LYS A 170 24.74 29.61 -5.17
C LYS A 170 24.18 28.40 -4.44
N LEU A 171 23.71 27.37 -5.14
CA LEU A 171 23.07 26.20 -4.54
C LEU A 171 24.10 25.35 -3.76
N ILE A 172 23.88 25.21 -2.47
CA ILE A 172 24.73 24.47 -1.51
C ILE A 172 24.11 23.11 -1.18
N THR A 173 22.78 23.04 -1.09
CA THR A 173 22.06 21.78 -0.87
C THR A 173 20.96 21.63 -1.89
N PHE A 174 20.92 20.47 -2.53
CA PHE A 174 19.88 20.10 -3.48
C PHE A 174 19.44 18.68 -3.16
N ASN A 175 18.13 18.45 -3.01
CA ASN A 175 17.59 17.12 -2.79
C ASN A 175 16.23 16.96 -3.46
N VAL A 176 16.16 16.03 -4.40
CA VAL A 176 14.96 15.65 -5.16
C VAL A 176 14.67 14.15 -5.04
N SER A 177 15.34 13.47 -4.10
CA SER A 177 15.20 12.03 -3.89
C SER A 177 13.78 11.62 -3.53
N ASN A 178 13.44 10.35 -3.74
CA ASN A 178 12.13 9.76 -3.42
C ASN A 178 10.95 10.55 -4.04
N ASN A 179 10.96 10.66 -5.37
CA ASN A 179 9.90 11.21 -6.20
C ASN A 179 9.68 10.29 -7.44
N PHE A 180 8.85 10.72 -8.39
CA PHE A 180 8.60 10.05 -9.68
C PHE A 180 9.28 10.77 -10.86
N LEU A 181 10.44 11.36 -10.65
CA LEU A 181 11.17 12.09 -11.69
C LEU A 181 11.75 11.11 -12.74
N ILE A 182 11.75 11.54 -13.99
CA ILE A 182 12.15 10.74 -15.16
C ILE A 182 13.15 11.48 -16.04
N GLY A 183 13.92 10.74 -16.84
CA GLY A 183 14.81 11.30 -17.86
C GLY A 183 16.21 11.66 -17.33
N PRO A 184 17.02 12.34 -18.16
CA PRO A 184 18.39 12.66 -17.81
C PRO A 184 18.47 13.70 -16.69
N ILE A 185 19.35 13.47 -15.71
CA ILE A 185 19.79 14.51 -14.77
C ILE A 185 20.65 15.49 -15.58
N PRO A 186 20.34 16.80 -15.60
CA PRO A 186 21.14 17.79 -16.32
C PRO A 186 22.63 17.66 -15.94
N SER A 187 23.47 17.45 -16.95
CA SER A 187 24.91 17.25 -16.78
C SER A 187 25.71 18.55 -16.80
N ASP A 188 25.03 19.68 -16.94
CA ASP A 188 25.56 21.03 -16.94
C ASP A 188 25.29 21.76 -15.61
N GLY A 189 26.17 22.71 -15.29
CA GLY A 189 26.00 23.58 -14.13
C GLY A 189 26.25 22.91 -12.78
N VAL A 190 25.60 23.41 -11.73
CA VAL A 190 25.87 23.02 -10.33
C VAL A 190 25.39 21.59 -9.99
N LEU A 191 24.44 21.04 -10.76
CA LEU A 191 23.79 19.77 -10.44
C LEU A 191 24.72 18.55 -10.51
N ILE A 192 25.84 18.65 -11.24
CA ILE A 192 26.86 17.60 -11.30
C ILE A 192 27.61 17.41 -9.98
N ASN A 193 27.60 18.40 -9.09
CA ASN A 193 28.38 18.41 -7.85
C ASN A 193 27.65 17.78 -6.66
N PHE A 194 26.36 17.47 -6.79
CA PHE A 194 25.58 16.87 -5.70
C PHE A 194 25.75 15.34 -5.66
N ALA A 195 25.71 14.79 -4.44
CA ALA A 195 25.86 13.37 -4.21
C ALA A 195 24.67 12.57 -4.80
N ASP A 196 24.93 11.30 -5.09
CA ASP A 196 23.95 10.34 -5.64
C ASP A 196 22.64 10.31 -4.83
N ASN A 197 22.74 10.35 -3.50
CA ASN A 197 21.63 10.36 -2.56
C ASN A 197 20.63 11.53 -2.76
N SER A 198 21.04 12.59 -3.45
CA SER A 198 20.18 13.74 -3.77
C SER A 198 19.17 13.40 -4.87
N PHE A 199 19.38 12.29 -5.59
CA PHE A 199 18.60 11.88 -6.75
C PHE A 199 18.00 10.46 -6.62
N THR A 200 18.44 9.66 -5.64
CA THR A 200 17.97 8.28 -5.42
C THR A 200 16.46 8.21 -5.15
N GLY A 201 15.86 7.03 -5.33
CA GLY A 201 14.42 6.84 -5.14
C GLY A 201 13.55 7.33 -6.31
N ASN A 202 14.14 7.95 -7.34
CA ASN A 202 13.49 8.22 -8.62
C ASN A 202 13.81 7.08 -9.60
N ARG A 203 12.78 6.35 -10.06
CA ARG A 203 12.98 5.11 -10.82
C ARG A 203 13.64 5.34 -12.18
N ASP A 204 13.15 6.31 -12.95
CA ASP A 204 13.52 6.49 -14.35
C ASP A 204 14.44 7.70 -14.58
N LEU A 205 15.08 8.20 -13.51
CA LEU A 205 16.22 9.10 -13.65
C LEU A 205 17.47 8.34 -14.11
N CYS A 206 18.24 8.97 -14.97
CA CYS A 206 19.52 8.48 -15.48
C CYS A 206 20.54 9.62 -15.56
N GLY A 207 21.83 9.30 -15.51
CA GLY A 207 22.91 10.30 -15.52
C GLY A 207 24.15 9.84 -14.77
N LYS A 208 25.25 10.56 -14.98
CA LYS A 208 26.55 10.27 -14.35
C LYS A 208 26.50 10.38 -12.82
N GLN A 209 25.67 11.27 -12.30
CA GLN A 209 25.49 11.58 -10.89
C GLN A 209 25.02 10.37 -10.06
N ILE A 210 24.27 9.45 -10.66
CA ILE A 210 23.76 8.23 -10.01
C ILE A 210 24.29 6.95 -10.65
N ASN A 211 25.34 7.06 -11.46
CA ASN A 211 25.94 5.95 -12.20
C ASN A 211 24.91 5.09 -12.96
N ARG A 212 23.93 5.75 -13.60
CA ARG A 212 22.93 5.10 -14.46
C ARG A 212 23.06 5.61 -15.88
N THR A 213 23.23 4.70 -16.82
CA THR A 213 23.21 5.05 -18.25
C THR A 213 21.81 5.47 -18.65
N CYS A 214 21.69 6.60 -19.34
CA CYS A 214 20.45 6.91 -20.04
C CYS A 214 20.32 5.94 -21.20
N ARG A 215 19.15 5.30 -21.33
CA ARG A 215 18.86 4.52 -22.53
C ARG A 215 18.76 5.49 -23.69
N ASP A 216 19.80 5.52 -24.51
CA ASP A 216 19.69 6.01 -25.86
C ASP A 216 18.84 5.00 -26.65
N ASP A 217 17.97 5.48 -27.54
CA ASP A 217 17.14 4.66 -28.43
C ASP A 217 17.98 3.92 -29.49
N SER A 218 19.01 3.18 -29.09
CA SER A 218 19.89 2.41 -29.98
C SER A 218 20.59 1.30 -29.18
N GLY A 219 20.27 0.05 -29.50
CA GLY A 219 20.79 -1.14 -28.81
C GLY A 219 22.28 -1.43 -29.03
N GLY A 220 22.89 -2.16 -28.10
CA GLY A 220 24.24 -2.69 -28.25
C GLY A 220 24.83 -3.30 -26.98
N SER A 221 25.36 -4.51 -27.12
CA SER A 221 25.91 -5.44 -26.11
C SER A 221 27.38 -5.19 -25.75
N GLY A 222 27.84 -5.68 -24.58
CA GLY A 222 29.28 -5.88 -24.23
C GLY A 222 29.58 -5.74 -22.71
N THR A 223 29.69 -6.82 -21.91
CA THR A 223 30.87 -7.67 -21.56
C THR A 223 31.83 -7.15 -20.48
N ASP A 224 31.83 -7.87 -19.35
CA ASP A 224 32.90 -8.34 -18.45
C ASP A 224 34.10 -7.47 -18.00
N GLY A 225 34.37 -7.55 -16.69
CA GLY A 225 35.67 -7.30 -16.07
C GLY A 225 35.63 -7.30 -14.53
N GLN A 226 36.24 -8.31 -13.90
CA GLN A 226 36.44 -8.45 -12.43
C GLN A 226 37.96 -8.59 -12.13
N PRO A 227 38.43 -8.76 -10.86
CA PRO A 227 39.08 -7.80 -9.95
C PRO A 227 40.59 -8.16 -9.67
N PRO A 228 41.28 -7.71 -8.57
CA PRO A 228 41.14 -8.34 -7.23
C PRO A 228 41.58 -7.58 -5.93
N SER A 229 41.15 -8.15 -4.77
CA SER A 229 41.83 -8.31 -3.45
C SER A 229 42.11 -7.10 -2.53
N GLY A 230 42.07 -7.16 -1.18
CA GLY A 230 41.78 -8.24 -0.23
C GLY A 230 41.95 -7.85 1.26
N GLN A 231 41.53 -8.77 2.16
CA GLN A 231 41.88 -8.99 3.58
C GLN A 231 41.50 -7.94 4.66
N ASN A 232 41.34 -8.25 5.97
CA ASN A 232 40.77 -9.35 6.77
C ASN A 232 40.87 -8.90 8.26
N GLN A 233 40.09 -9.54 9.15
CA GLN A 233 40.17 -9.55 10.64
C GLN A 233 39.65 -8.31 11.40
N GLY A 234 38.92 -8.39 12.52
CA GLY A 234 38.62 -9.48 13.44
C GLY A 234 38.89 -9.01 14.88
N GLY A 235 37.87 -8.92 15.74
CA GLY A 235 38.04 -8.54 17.15
C GLY A 235 36.82 -8.81 18.03
N LYS A 236 36.88 -9.88 18.84
CA LYS A 236 35.91 -10.26 19.89
C LYS A 236 36.25 -9.57 21.21
N LYS A 237 35.25 -9.24 22.05
CA LYS A 237 35.36 -9.31 23.52
C LYS A 237 34.04 -9.72 24.20
N LYS A 238 34.16 -10.63 25.16
CA LYS A 238 33.14 -11.14 26.11
C LYS A 238 33.41 -10.56 27.50
N TYR A 239 32.35 -10.40 28.31
CA TYR A 239 32.31 -10.42 29.79
C TYR A 239 30.94 -11.08 30.14
N SER A 240 30.78 -12.21 30.87
CA SER A 240 31.04 -12.56 32.28
C SER A 240 30.48 -11.51 33.26
N GLY A 241 29.61 -11.74 34.25
CA GLY A 241 28.98 -12.94 34.81
C GLY A 241 28.59 -12.65 36.27
N ARG A 242 27.29 -12.79 36.61
CA ARG A 242 26.63 -12.99 37.93
C ARG A 242 26.70 -11.93 39.05
N LEU A 243 25.52 -11.60 39.62
CA LEU A 243 25.20 -11.81 41.06
C LEU A 243 23.67 -11.84 41.32
N LEU A 244 23.27 -12.45 42.44
CA LEU A 244 21.98 -13.06 42.79
C LEU A 244 21.03 -12.19 43.66
N ILE A 245 19.73 -12.33 43.38
CA ILE A 245 18.52 -12.48 44.24
C ILE A 245 18.38 -11.69 45.56
N SER A 246 17.27 -10.94 45.68
CA SER A 246 16.48 -10.85 46.91
C SER A 246 14.97 -10.87 46.60
N THR A 247 14.28 -11.85 47.17
CA THR A 247 12.87 -12.22 47.00
C THR A 247 12.01 -11.62 48.11
N SER A 248 10.88 -10.99 47.75
CA SER A 248 9.54 -11.22 48.37
C SER A 248 8.53 -10.07 48.18
N ALA A 249 8.88 -8.94 47.58
CA ALA A 249 7.92 -7.83 47.35
C ALA A 249 7.44 -7.67 45.90
N THR A 250 8.05 -8.34 44.92
CA THR A 250 7.81 -8.10 43.49
C THR A 250 6.63 -8.88 42.90
N ILE A 251 6.28 -10.04 43.47
CA ILE A 251 5.25 -10.91 42.90
C ILE A 251 3.84 -10.30 43.07
N GLY A 252 3.58 -9.63 44.20
CA GLY A 252 2.30 -8.94 44.45
C GLY A 252 2.09 -7.74 43.53
N ALA A 253 3.14 -6.93 43.32
CA ALA A 253 3.10 -5.79 42.41
C ALA A 253 2.93 -6.23 40.94
N LEU A 254 3.62 -7.30 40.53
CA LEU A 254 3.49 -7.86 39.17
C LEU A 254 2.11 -8.46 38.92
N LEU A 255 1.50 -9.11 39.91
CA LEU A 255 0.12 -9.60 39.80
C LEU A 255 -0.89 -8.47 39.73
N LEU A 256 -0.73 -7.39 40.51
CA LEU A 256 -1.60 -6.22 40.46
C LEU A 256 -1.50 -5.49 39.11
N VAL A 257 -0.28 -5.31 38.58
CA VAL A 257 -0.07 -4.73 37.25
C VAL A 257 -0.67 -5.63 36.16
N ALA A 258 -0.53 -6.95 36.26
CA ALA A 258 -1.16 -7.88 35.31
C ALA A 258 -2.69 -7.81 35.38
N LEU A 259 -3.27 -7.66 36.56
CA LEU A 259 -4.72 -7.53 36.75
C LEU A 259 -5.25 -6.18 36.27
N MET A 260 -4.51 -5.08 36.51
CA MET A 260 -4.81 -3.76 35.96
C MET A 260 -4.65 -3.71 34.43
N CYS A 261 -3.66 -4.39 33.86
CA CYS A 261 -3.53 -4.55 32.42
C CYS A 261 -4.64 -5.45 31.85
N PHE A 262 -5.04 -6.51 32.55
CA PHE A 262 -6.12 -7.39 32.10
C PHE A 262 -7.47 -6.66 32.13
N TRP A 263 -7.77 -5.89 33.19
CA TRP A 263 -8.97 -5.07 33.29
C TRP A 263 -8.92 -3.85 32.38
N GLY A 264 -7.75 -3.22 32.21
CA GLY A 264 -7.52 -2.14 31.26
C GLY A 264 -7.73 -2.60 29.83
N CYS A 265 -7.21 -3.76 29.43
CA CYS A 265 -7.44 -4.37 28.13
C CYS A 265 -8.88 -4.87 27.96
N PHE A 266 -9.52 -5.40 29.02
CA PHE A 266 -10.92 -5.85 28.97
C PHE A 266 -11.90 -4.67 28.88
N LEU A 267 -11.65 -3.57 29.59
CA LEU A 267 -12.40 -2.32 29.49
C LEU A 267 -12.10 -1.58 28.18
N TYR A 268 -10.87 -1.63 27.67
CA TYR A 268 -10.52 -1.16 26.33
C TYR A 268 -11.22 -2.00 25.25
N LYS A 269 -11.41 -3.30 25.45
CA LYS A 269 -12.16 -4.16 24.51
C LYS A 269 -13.69 -3.99 24.62
N LYS A 270 -14.19 -3.52 25.77
CA LYS A 270 -15.63 -3.32 26.05
C LYS A 270 -16.11 -1.88 25.81
N PHE A 271 -15.23 -0.89 25.90
CA PHE A 271 -15.51 0.56 25.77
C PHE A 271 -14.50 1.33 24.91
N GLY A 272 -13.52 0.66 24.28
CA GLY A 272 -12.68 1.24 23.23
C GLY A 272 -13.50 1.44 21.96
N LYS A 273 -14.10 2.63 21.90
CA LYS A 273 -14.68 3.32 20.75
C LYS A 273 -14.87 2.48 19.48
N ASN A 274 -16.14 2.17 19.22
CA ASN A 274 -16.67 2.24 17.87
C ASN A 274 -16.22 3.56 17.20
N GLU A 275 -15.26 3.49 16.30
CA GLU A 275 -15.21 4.40 15.15
C GLU A 275 -15.97 3.77 13.99
N SER A 276 -17.25 3.49 14.22
CA SER A 276 -18.26 3.58 13.18
C SER A 276 -18.67 5.06 13.13
N ASN A 277 -18.16 5.81 12.16
CA ASN A 277 -18.83 6.90 11.43
C ASN A 277 -17.84 7.89 10.76
N SER A 278 -17.46 7.61 9.53
CA SER A 278 -18.07 8.32 8.39
C SER A 278 -18.12 7.37 7.20
N ILE A 279 -19.31 7.23 6.63
CA ILE A 279 -19.77 6.16 5.72
C ILE A 279 -19.64 6.57 4.24
N ALA A 280 -19.09 7.76 3.97
CA ALA A 280 -18.64 8.18 2.64
C ALA A 280 -17.11 8.15 2.63
N MET A 281 -16.48 7.75 1.50
CA MET A 281 -15.06 8.02 1.34
C MET A 281 -14.87 9.54 1.42
N ASP A 282 -14.26 10.02 2.51
CA ASP A 282 -13.86 11.42 2.60
C ASP A 282 -12.66 11.64 1.68
N VAL A 283 -12.98 11.83 0.40
CA VAL A 283 -12.07 12.24 -0.68
C VAL A 283 -12.13 13.78 -0.82
N SER A 284 -12.85 14.47 0.08
CA SER A 284 -13.10 15.89 -0.03
C SER A 284 -11.82 16.69 0.27
N GLY A 285 -11.38 17.46 -0.74
CA GLY A 285 -10.32 18.45 -0.59
C GLY A 285 -8.87 17.94 -0.60
N GLY A 286 -8.46 17.19 -1.64
CA GLY A 286 -7.02 17.00 -1.93
C GLY A 286 -6.56 15.68 -2.52
N ALA A 287 -7.46 14.86 -3.04
CA ALA A 287 -7.09 13.62 -3.71
C ALA A 287 -6.37 13.88 -5.05
N SER A 288 -5.11 13.44 -5.12
CA SER A 288 -4.38 13.31 -6.39
C SER A 288 -4.70 11.95 -6.99
N ILE A 289 -5.23 11.95 -8.22
CA ILE A 289 -5.44 10.73 -9.00
C ILE A 289 -4.34 10.64 -10.04
N VAL A 290 -3.62 9.53 -10.04
CA VAL A 290 -2.55 9.25 -11.00
C VAL A 290 -2.85 7.93 -11.67
N MET A 291 -2.76 7.93 -13.00
CA MET A 291 -3.08 6.79 -13.84
C MET A 291 -1.80 6.21 -14.45
N PHE A 292 -1.65 4.90 -14.32
CA PHE A 292 -0.57 4.14 -14.93
C PHE A 292 -1.10 3.56 -16.24
N HIS A 293 -0.71 4.17 -17.36
CA HIS A 293 -0.97 3.73 -18.73
C HIS A 293 -2.36 4.03 -19.30
N GLY A 294 -2.41 5.14 -20.05
CA GLY A 294 -3.61 5.64 -20.71
C GLY A 294 -4.54 6.32 -19.71
N ASP A 295 -5.08 7.47 -20.09
CA ASP A 295 -6.16 8.06 -19.33
C ASP A 295 -7.33 7.08 -19.34
N LEU A 296 -7.93 6.83 -18.17
CA LEU A 296 -9.30 6.36 -18.19
C LEU A 296 -10.15 7.42 -18.91
N PRO A 297 -11.23 7.06 -19.60
CA PRO A 297 -12.11 8.03 -20.25
C PRO A 297 -12.94 8.85 -19.24
N TYR A 298 -12.41 9.07 -18.03
CA TYR A 298 -13.05 9.77 -16.93
C TYR A 298 -12.10 10.82 -16.38
N SER A 299 -12.63 12.01 -16.08
CA SER A 299 -11.84 13.01 -15.39
C SER A 299 -11.60 12.59 -13.93
N SER A 300 -10.55 13.11 -13.30
CA SER A 300 -10.30 12.91 -11.86
C SER A 300 -11.53 13.33 -11.03
N LYS A 301 -12.27 14.34 -11.48
CA LYS A 301 -13.51 14.81 -10.83
C LYS A 301 -14.61 13.76 -10.87
N ASP A 302 -14.77 13.06 -11.99
CA ASP A 302 -15.80 12.02 -12.14
C ASP A 302 -15.50 10.80 -11.27
N ILE A 303 -14.21 10.41 -11.21
CA ILE A 303 -13.75 9.33 -10.33
C ILE A 303 -13.99 9.73 -8.86
N ILE A 304 -13.58 10.92 -8.44
CA ILE A 304 -13.79 11.41 -7.06
C ILE A 304 -15.29 11.42 -6.70
N LYS A 305 -16.13 11.99 -7.57
CA LYS A 305 -17.58 12.00 -7.38
C LYS A 305 -18.14 10.59 -7.19
N LYS A 306 -17.65 9.61 -7.95
CA LYS A 306 -18.09 8.22 -7.81
C LYS A 306 -17.55 7.57 -6.53
N LEU A 307 -16.32 7.88 -6.12
CA LEU A 307 -15.74 7.42 -4.85
C LEU A 307 -16.55 7.89 -3.63
N GLU A 308 -17.08 9.12 -3.66
CA GLU A 308 -17.92 9.68 -2.60
C GLU A 308 -19.26 8.92 -2.44
N THR A 309 -19.72 8.22 -3.49
CA THR A 309 -20.95 7.41 -3.44
C THR A 309 -20.74 6.01 -2.87
N LEU A 310 -19.50 5.59 -2.61
CA LEU A 310 -19.21 4.24 -2.13
C LEU A 310 -19.62 4.07 -0.67
N THR A 311 -20.42 3.05 -0.44
CA THR A 311 -20.91 2.61 0.88
C THR A 311 -20.41 1.19 1.19
N GLU A 312 -20.72 0.68 2.38
CA GLU A 312 -20.40 -0.69 2.77
C GLU A 312 -21.01 -1.77 1.84
N GLU A 313 -22.12 -1.46 1.17
CA GLU A 313 -22.77 -2.37 0.21
C GLU A 313 -21.89 -2.66 -1.01
N HIS A 314 -20.93 -1.79 -1.30
CA HIS A 314 -20.01 -1.93 -2.43
C HIS A 314 -18.77 -2.75 -2.06
N ILE A 315 -18.61 -3.18 -0.81
CA ILE A 315 -17.46 -3.96 -0.37
C ILE A 315 -17.53 -5.36 -0.98
N ILE A 316 -16.50 -5.72 -1.74
CA ILE A 316 -16.31 -7.06 -2.32
C ILE A 316 -15.24 -7.88 -1.60
N GLY A 317 -14.49 -7.27 -0.68
CA GLY A 317 -13.53 -7.98 0.15
C GLY A 317 -12.94 -7.10 1.24
N SER A 318 -12.60 -7.68 2.38
CA SER A 318 -11.95 -6.96 3.49
C SER A 318 -10.93 -7.87 4.16
N GLY A 319 -9.71 -7.37 4.40
CA GLY A 319 -8.64 -8.17 5.01
C GLY A 319 -7.53 -7.31 5.61
N GLY A 320 -6.44 -7.96 6.06
CA GLY A 320 -5.33 -7.31 6.77
C GLY A 320 -4.56 -6.25 5.97
N PHE A 321 -4.79 -6.16 4.66
CA PHE A 321 -4.15 -5.19 3.76
C PHE A 321 -5.12 -4.10 3.26
N GLY A 322 -6.37 -4.08 3.75
CA GLY A 322 -7.36 -3.08 3.40
C GLY A 322 -8.73 -3.63 3.01
N THR A 323 -9.60 -2.72 2.56
CA THR A 323 -10.96 -3.01 2.10
C THR A 323 -11.06 -2.76 0.60
N VAL A 324 -11.65 -3.69 -0.13
CA VAL A 324 -11.85 -3.62 -1.58
C VAL A 324 -13.31 -3.32 -1.89
N TYR A 325 -13.55 -2.30 -2.70
CA TYR A 325 -14.86 -1.86 -3.16
C TYR A 325 -15.01 -2.13 -4.67
N LYS A 326 -16.22 -2.48 -5.10
CA LYS A 326 -16.61 -2.47 -6.51
C LYS A 326 -17.04 -1.06 -6.89
N LEU A 327 -16.39 -0.48 -7.90
CA LEU A 327 -16.74 0.81 -8.48
C LEU A 327 -17.35 0.59 -9.87
N GLU A 328 -18.56 1.08 -10.08
CA GLU A 328 -19.25 0.99 -11.38
C GLU A 328 -19.45 2.39 -11.94
N MET A 329 -18.83 2.67 -13.08
CA MET A 329 -18.92 3.95 -13.78
C MET A 329 -20.23 4.08 -14.55
N ASP A 330 -20.57 5.29 -14.96
CA ASP A 330 -21.88 5.58 -15.58
C ASP A 330 -22.04 4.94 -16.97
N ASP A 331 -20.95 4.56 -17.63
CA ASP A 331 -20.93 3.82 -18.90
C ASP A 331 -20.99 2.28 -18.71
N GLY A 332 -21.10 1.81 -17.46
CA GLY A 332 -21.12 0.39 -17.11
C GLY A 332 -19.73 -0.24 -16.93
N SER A 333 -18.64 0.52 -17.06
CA SER A 333 -17.30 0.02 -16.77
C SER A 333 -17.12 -0.23 -15.26
N ILE A 334 -16.47 -1.33 -14.90
CA ILE A 334 -16.33 -1.77 -13.51
C ILE A 334 -14.86 -1.85 -13.11
N PHE A 335 -14.53 -1.29 -11.95
CA PHE A 335 -13.21 -1.30 -11.34
C PHE A 335 -13.24 -1.88 -9.92
N ALA A 336 -12.09 -2.37 -9.46
CA ALA A 336 -11.88 -2.75 -8.08
C ALA A 336 -11.01 -1.69 -7.39
N LEU A 337 -11.47 -1.19 -6.25
CA LEU A 337 -10.80 -0.15 -5.47
C LEU A 337 -10.32 -0.71 -4.15
N LYS A 338 -9.01 -0.81 -3.95
CA LYS A 338 -8.45 -1.24 -2.67
C LYS A 338 -8.10 -0.01 -1.83
N ARG A 339 -8.86 0.20 -0.76
CA ARG A 339 -8.54 1.16 0.30
C ARG A 339 -7.59 0.53 1.30
N ILE A 340 -6.38 1.06 1.40
CA ILE A 340 -5.42 0.66 2.41
C ILE A 340 -5.84 1.31 3.74
N VAL A 341 -6.16 0.49 4.75
CA VAL A 341 -6.66 0.96 6.06
C VAL A 341 -5.47 1.31 6.97
N LYS A 342 -5.55 2.47 7.63
CA LYS A 342 -4.52 3.05 8.50
C LYS A 342 -4.42 2.26 9.80
N ILE A 343 -3.32 1.52 10.02
CA ILE A 343 -3.14 0.74 11.26
C ILE A 343 -1.88 1.12 12.05
N ASP A 344 -0.82 1.74 11.48
CA ASP A 344 0.29 2.43 12.18
C ASP A 344 1.38 2.85 11.14
N ASP A 345 2.49 3.48 11.57
CA ASP A 345 3.64 4.07 10.82
C ASP A 345 4.30 3.19 9.71
N GLY A 346 3.86 1.95 9.50
CA GLY A 346 4.30 1.06 8.39
C GLY A 346 3.44 1.14 7.12
N PHE A 347 2.44 2.04 7.11
CA PHE A 347 1.36 2.13 6.12
C PHE A 347 1.80 2.50 4.71
N ASP A 348 2.67 3.52 4.56
CA ASP A 348 3.10 3.99 3.24
C ASP A 348 3.83 2.88 2.49
N ARG A 349 4.56 2.02 3.21
CA ARG A 349 5.36 0.96 2.61
C ARG A 349 4.54 -0.06 1.83
N PHE A 350 3.34 -0.43 2.28
CA PHE A 350 2.49 -1.40 1.55
C PHE A 350 1.94 -0.79 0.27
N PHE A 351 1.43 0.43 0.38
CA PHE A 351 0.90 1.20 -0.74
C PHE A 351 1.99 1.48 -1.78
N GLU A 352 3.13 2.04 -1.36
CA GLU A 352 4.30 2.30 -2.19
C GLU A 352 4.84 1.03 -2.84
N ARG A 353 4.84 -0.11 -2.13
CA ARG A 353 5.32 -1.38 -2.70
C ARG A 353 4.45 -1.85 -3.86
N GLU A 354 3.13 -1.75 -3.72
CA GLU A 354 2.21 -2.08 -4.81
C GLU A 354 2.40 -1.13 -6.00
N LEU A 355 2.56 0.17 -5.74
CA LEU A 355 2.87 1.16 -6.80
C LEU A 355 4.20 0.87 -7.50
N GLU A 356 5.26 0.61 -6.74
CA GLU A 356 6.61 0.35 -7.25
C GLU A 356 6.63 -0.86 -8.19
N ILE A 357 5.90 -1.93 -7.83
CA ILE A 357 5.88 -3.17 -8.60
C ILE A 357 4.86 -3.08 -9.73
N LEU A 358 3.57 -2.91 -9.41
CA LEU A 358 2.48 -3.00 -10.38
C LEU A 358 2.30 -1.74 -11.22
N GLY A 359 2.72 -0.56 -10.72
CA GLY A 359 2.68 0.68 -11.51
C GLY A 359 3.67 0.70 -12.68
N SER A 360 4.53 -0.33 -12.78
CA SER A 360 5.62 -0.39 -13.76
C SER A 360 5.69 -1.71 -14.54
N ILE A 361 4.82 -2.66 -14.21
CA ILE A 361 4.83 -4.01 -14.74
C ILE A 361 3.41 -4.35 -15.19
N LYS A 362 3.28 -4.74 -16.45
CA LYS A 362 2.04 -5.25 -17.01
C LYS A 362 2.24 -6.66 -17.52
N HIS A 363 1.43 -7.60 -17.03
CA HIS A 363 1.54 -8.99 -17.41
C HIS A 363 0.19 -9.70 -17.34
N ARG A 364 -0.06 -10.66 -18.25
CA ARG A 364 -1.37 -11.33 -18.40
C ARG A 364 -1.85 -12.01 -17.10
N TYR A 365 -0.91 -12.54 -16.32
CA TYR A 365 -1.17 -13.30 -15.09
C TYR A 365 -0.95 -12.50 -13.80
N LEU A 366 -0.84 -11.17 -13.89
CA LEU A 366 -0.82 -10.27 -12.75
C LEU A 366 -2.07 -9.37 -12.83
N VAL A 367 -2.55 -8.90 -11.67
CA VAL A 367 -3.58 -7.85 -11.67
C VAL A 367 -3.05 -6.58 -12.31
N ASN A 368 -3.92 -5.87 -13.02
CA ASN A 368 -3.55 -4.65 -13.72
C ASN A 368 -3.91 -3.45 -12.83
N LEU A 369 -2.90 -2.77 -12.30
CA LEU A 369 -3.07 -1.52 -11.57
C LEU A 369 -3.28 -0.39 -12.58
N ARG A 370 -4.47 0.20 -12.59
CA ARG A 370 -4.84 1.30 -13.48
C ARG A 370 -4.35 2.64 -12.97
N GLY A 371 -4.32 2.80 -11.65
CA GLY A 371 -3.96 4.06 -11.04
C GLY A 371 -4.11 4.00 -9.55
N TYR A 372 -3.94 5.15 -8.92
CA TYR A 372 -4.14 5.31 -7.51
C TYR A 372 -4.76 6.67 -7.21
N CYS A 373 -5.46 6.73 -6.10
CA CYS A 373 -5.90 7.98 -5.50
C CYS A 373 -5.15 8.14 -4.17
N ASN A 374 -4.35 9.19 -4.09
CA ASN A 374 -3.59 9.54 -2.90
C ASN A 374 -4.23 10.78 -2.26
N SER A 375 -4.75 10.62 -1.05
CA SER A 375 -5.27 11.70 -0.22
C SER A 375 -4.70 11.61 1.20
N PRO A 376 -4.76 12.69 2.00
CA PRO A 376 -4.30 12.69 3.39
C PRO A 376 -5.02 11.66 4.28
N THR A 377 -6.26 11.33 3.95
CA THR A 377 -7.16 10.48 4.77
C THR A 377 -7.33 9.06 4.19
N SER A 378 -7.05 8.87 2.91
CA SER A 378 -7.20 7.58 2.21
C SER A 378 -6.16 7.37 1.12
N LYS A 379 -5.53 6.19 1.12
CA LYS A 379 -4.73 5.69 -0.01
C LYS A 379 -5.55 4.61 -0.70
N LEU A 380 -5.83 4.83 -1.98
CA LEU A 380 -6.66 3.96 -2.79
C LEU A 380 -5.87 3.48 -4.00
N LEU A 381 -5.96 2.20 -4.31
CA LEU A 381 -5.41 1.60 -5.51
C LEU A 381 -6.56 1.17 -6.42
N ILE A 382 -6.48 1.52 -7.70
CA ILE A 382 -7.53 1.27 -8.71
C ILE A 382 -7.05 0.15 -9.63
N TYR A 383 -7.80 -0.96 -9.69
CA TYR A 383 -7.49 -2.11 -10.54
C TYR A 383 -8.64 -2.41 -11.51
N ASP A 384 -8.31 -3.15 -12.57
CA ASP A 384 -9.34 -3.85 -13.35
C ASP A 384 -10.20 -4.76 -12.45
N PHE A 385 -11.52 -4.70 -12.59
CA PHE A 385 -12.41 -5.62 -11.88
C PHE A 385 -12.33 -7.02 -12.48
N LEU A 386 -12.21 -8.03 -11.61
CA LEU A 386 -12.11 -9.44 -12.00
C LEU A 386 -13.34 -10.18 -11.49
N SER A 387 -14.27 -10.48 -12.39
CA SER A 387 -15.60 -11.02 -12.08
C SER A 387 -15.60 -12.44 -11.50
N GLY A 388 -14.52 -13.19 -11.70
CA GLY A 388 -14.37 -14.54 -11.14
C GLY A 388 -14.00 -14.56 -9.65
N GLY A 389 -13.77 -13.39 -9.04
CA GLY A 389 -13.44 -13.28 -7.61
C GLY A 389 -12.10 -13.92 -7.27
N SER A 390 -11.93 -14.32 -6.00
CA SER A 390 -10.73 -15.03 -5.56
C SER A 390 -10.84 -16.55 -5.79
N LEU A 391 -9.69 -17.21 -6.00
CA LEU A 391 -9.64 -18.67 -6.09
C LEU A 391 -10.10 -19.34 -4.79
N ASP A 392 -9.88 -18.69 -3.65
CA ASP A 392 -10.36 -19.17 -2.36
C ASP A 392 -11.89 -19.30 -2.33
N GLU A 393 -12.60 -18.26 -2.76
CA GLU A 393 -14.06 -18.26 -2.91
C GLU A 393 -14.51 -19.26 -3.97
N ALA A 394 -13.78 -19.38 -5.09
CA ALA A 394 -14.11 -20.35 -6.13
C ALA A 394 -13.92 -21.81 -5.68
N LEU A 395 -13.00 -22.06 -4.75
CA LEU A 395 -12.76 -23.39 -4.18
C LEU A 395 -13.69 -23.69 -3.00
N HIS A 396 -14.06 -22.72 -2.17
CA HIS A 396 -14.83 -22.95 -0.94
C HIS A 396 -16.30 -22.50 -1.03
N GLY A 397 -16.66 -21.76 -2.06
CA GLY A 397 -18.01 -21.27 -2.32
C GLY A 397 -19.02 -22.39 -2.66
N LEU A 398 -20.29 -22.10 -2.40
CA LEU A 398 -21.41 -23.04 -2.57
C LEU A 398 -21.94 -23.14 -4.01
N SER A 399 -21.47 -22.30 -4.94
CA SER A 399 -22.20 -22.02 -6.19
C SER A 399 -21.73 -22.80 -7.43
N VAL A 400 -20.45 -23.14 -7.61
CA VAL A 400 -19.96 -23.87 -8.80
C VAL A 400 -18.70 -24.72 -8.48
N SER A 401 -18.69 -26.00 -8.88
CA SER A 401 -17.47 -26.84 -8.81
C SER A 401 -16.57 -26.57 -10.02
N LEU A 402 -15.33 -26.12 -9.78
CA LEU A 402 -14.34 -25.94 -10.84
C LEU A 402 -13.92 -27.30 -11.44
N PRO A 403 -14.10 -27.54 -12.75
CA PRO A 403 -13.63 -28.74 -13.42
C PRO A 403 -12.12 -28.92 -13.34
N TRP A 404 -11.63 -30.16 -13.45
CA TRP A 404 -10.20 -30.48 -13.40
C TRP A 404 -9.36 -29.67 -14.39
N GLY A 405 -9.82 -29.53 -15.64
CA GLY A 405 -9.13 -28.74 -16.66
C GLY A 405 -8.99 -27.26 -16.28
N THR A 406 -10.05 -26.68 -15.70
CA THR A 406 -10.03 -25.30 -15.21
C THR A 406 -9.07 -25.13 -14.04
N ARG A 407 -9.04 -26.09 -13.09
CA ARG A 407 -8.07 -26.07 -11.98
C ARG A 407 -6.62 -26.11 -12.48
N LEU A 408 -6.34 -26.96 -13.48
CA LEU A 408 -5.04 -27.01 -14.17
C LEU A 408 -4.71 -25.67 -14.84
N LYS A 409 -5.65 -25.08 -15.58
CA LYS A 409 -5.48 -23.76 -16.22
C LYS A 409 -5.12 -22.70 -15.19
N ILE A 410 -5.84 -22.64 -14.07
CA ILE A 410 -5.61 -21.70 -12.97
C ILE A 410 -4.21 -21.91 -12.36
N ALA A 411 -3.85 -23.17 -12.03
CA ALA A 411 -2.55 -23.50 -11.47
C ALA A 411 -1.40 -23.11 -12.43
N THR A 412 -1.53 -23.42 -13.71
CA THR A 412 -0.58 -23.02 -14.75
C THR A 412 -0.48 -21.50 -14.86
N GLY A 413 -1.60 -20.77 -14.82
CA GLY A 413 -1.61 -19.30 -14.88
C GLY A 413 -0.92 -18.65 -13.68
N ALA A 414 -1.22 -19.11 -12.46
CA ALA A 414 -0.55 -18.64 -11.25
C ALA A 414 0.96 -18.93 -11.30
N ALA A 415 1.35 -20.13 -11.78
CA ALA A 415 2.75 -20.49 -11.97
C ALA A 415 3.46 -19.61 -13.00
N LYS A 416 2.79 -19.26 -14.11
CA LYS A 416 3.31 -18.31 -15.11
C LYS A 416 3.49 -16.91 -14.55
N GLY A 417 2.57 -16.44 -13.70
CA GLY A 417 2.71 -15.17 -12.97
C GLY A 417 3.97 -15.15 -12.09
N LEU A 418 4.17 -16.19 -11.27
CA LEU A 418 5.37 -16.31 -10.43
C LEU A 418 6.66 -16.48 -11.24
N ALA A 419 6.62 -17.25 -12.34
CA ALA A 419 7.77 -17.43 -13.23
C ALA A 419 8.22 -16.10 -13.85
N PHE A 420 7.27 -15.28 -14.28
CA PHE A 420 7.54 -13.93 -14.78
C PHE A 420 8.18 -13.04 -13.70
N LEU A 421 7.64 -13.01 -12.48
CA LEU A 421 8.21 -12.21 -11.38
C LEU A 421 9.65 -12.64 -11.03
N HIS A 422 9.94 -13.94 -11.03
CA HIS A 422 11.27 -14.45 -10.73
C HIS A 422 12.27 -14.32 -11.89
N GLY A 423 11.78 -14.24 -13.13
CA GLY A 423 12.59 -14.15 -14.34
C GLY A 423 12.85 -12.72 -14.84
N ALA A 424 12.30 -11.70 -14.17
CA ALA A 424 12.55 -10.31 -14.51
C ALA A 424 14.01 -9.90 -14.24
N GLU A 425 14.49 -8.88 -14.96
CA GLU A 425 15.84 -8.30 -14.80
C GLU A 425 16.13 -7.95 -13.33
N LYS A 426 15.11 -7.43 -12.63
CA LYS A 426 15.08 -7.32 -11.18
C LYS A 426 14.03 -8.28 -10.64
N PRO A 427 14.41 -9.47 -10.12
CA PRO A 427 13.44 -10.45 -9.64
C PRO A 427 12.56 -9.87 -8.54
N VAL A 428 11.28 -10.22 -8.54
CA VAL A 428 10.34 -9.83 -7.49
C VAL A 428 9.98 -11.05 -6.65
N ILE A 429 10.30 -11.00 -5.36
CA ILE A 429 9.90 -12.03 -4.39
C ILE A 429 8.52 -11.66 -3.86
N TYR A 430 7.51 -12.44 -4.25
CA TYR A 430 6.11 -12.12 -3.98
C TYR A 430 5.69 -12.24 -2.49
N ARG A 431 6.29 -13.18 -1.74
CA ARG A 431 6.16 -13.41 -0.28
C ARG A 431 4.76 -13.72 0.29
N ASP A 432 3.66 -13.46 -0.40
CA ASP A 432 2.30 -13.76 0.10
C ASP A 432 1.45 -14.58 -0.89
N PHE A 433 2.00 -15.69 -1.37
CA PHE A 433 1.28 -16.63 -2.23
C PHE A 433 0.26 -17.48 -1.45
N LYS A 434 -1.02 -17.26 -1.74
CA LYS A 434 -2.18 -17.98 -1.17
C LYS A 434 -3.38 -17.89 -2.12
N THR A 435 -4.36 -18.77 -1.93
CA THR A 435 -5.56 -18.85 -2.77
C THR A 435 -6.38 -17.56 -2.79
N SER A 436 -6.40 -16.80 -1.70
CA SER A 436 -7.13 -15.52 -1.65
C SER A 436 -6.45 -14.38 -2.42
N ASN A 437 -5.16 -14.53 -2.76
CA ASN A 437 -4.39 -13.59 -3.57
C ASN A 437 -4.28 -14.02 -5.04
N VAL A 438 -4.96 -15.09 -5.44
CA VAL A 438 -5.10 -15.50 -6.84
C VAL A 438 -6.51 -15.14 -7.28
N LEU A 439 -6.65 -14.05 -8.03
CA LEU A 439 -7.93 -13.61 -8.58
C LEU A 439 -8.19 -14.23 -9.95
N LEU A 440 -9.47 -14.30 -10.34
CA LEU A 440 -9.93 -14.95 -11.56
C LEU A 440 -10.70 -13.95 -12.42
N ASP A 441 -10.35 -13.85 -13.71
CA ASP A 441 -11.19 -13.14 -14.67
C ASP A 441 -12.41 -13.99 -15.12
N SER A 442 -13.21 -13.45 -16.04
CA SER A 442 -14.40 -14.12 -16.59
C SER A 442 -14.11 -15.47 -17.24
N ASP A 443 -12.86 -15.68 -17.70
CA ASP A 443 -12.42 -16.92 -18.35
C ASP A 443 -11.74 -17.87 -17.37
N PHE A 444 -11.79 -17.60 -16.07
CA PHE A 444 -11.04 -18.31 -15.02
C PHE A 444 -9.52 -18.30 -15.26
N THR A 445 -8.99 -17.22 -15.85
CA THR A 445 -7.55 -17.01 -15.93
C THR A 445 -7.05 -16.43 -14.61
N ALA A 446 -6.04 -17.07 -14.03
CA ALA A 446 -5.43 -16.64 -12.78
C ALA A 446 -4.63 -15.34 -12.93
N LYS A 447 -4.85 -14.40 -12.00
CA LYS A 447 -4.10 -13.16 -11.86
C LYS A 447 -3.65 -12.99 -10.41
N LEU A 448 -2.34 -12.88 -10.18
CA LEU A 448 -1.81 -12.64 -8.84
C LEU A 448 -2.10 -11.20 -8.40
N SER A 449 -2.58 -11.01 -7.18
CA SER A 449 -2.96 -9.72 -6.59
C SER A 449 -2.17 -9.40 -5.32
N ASP A 450 -2.40 -8.26 -4.66
CA ASP A 450 -1.89 -8.00 -3.29
C ASP A 450 -0.35 -8.06 -3.16
N PHE A 451 0.32 -7.08 -3.77
CA PHE A 451 1.79 -7.00 -3.79
C PHE A 451 2.37 -6.23 -2.59
N GLY A 452 1.56 -5.83 -1.61
CA GLY A 452 2.02 -5.00 -0.50
C GLY A 452 3.15 -5.66 0.30
N LEU A 453 3.15 -7.00 0.36
CA LEU A 453 4.22 -7.78 0.96
C LEU A 453 5.32 -8.19 -0.01
N ALA A 454 5.26 -7.91 -1.30
CA ALA A 454 6.33 -8.28 -2.21
C ALA A 454 7.62 -7.50 -1.92
N LYS A 455 8.75 -7.96 -2.46
CA LYS A 455 10.04 -7.28 -2.32
C LYS A 455 10.87 -7.48 -3.57
N MET A 456 11.63 -6.46 -3.95
CA MET A 456 12.69 -6.60 -4.94
C MET A 456 13.74 -7.59 -4.42
N GLY A 457 14.09 -8.55 -5.26
CA GLY A 457 15.16 -9.50 -5.01
C GLY A 457 16.52 -8.80 -4.97
N PRO A 458 17.57 -9.50 -4.49
CA PRO A 458 18.92 -8.96 -4.47
C PRO A 458 19.41 -8.66 -5.90
N GLU A 459 20.18 -7.58 -6.07
CA GLU A 459 20.90 -7.31 -7.33
C GLU A 459 22.18 -8.18 -7.37
N GLY A 460 22.45 -8.85 -8.49
CA GLY A 460 23.67 -9.64 -8.69
C GLY A 460 23.61 -11.09 -8.17
N SER A 461 24.69 -11.57 -7.54
CA SER A 461 24.91 -12.98 -7.16
C SER A 461 24.35 -13.39 -5.80
N GLU A 462 23.67 -12.47 -5.11
CA GLU A 462 23.07 -12.76 -3.81
C GLU A 462 21.77 -13.57 -3.95
N THR A 463 21.69 -14.68 -3.21
CA THR A 463 20.57 -15.65 -3.30
C THR A 463 19.54 -15.50 -2.17
N HIS A 464 19.74 -14.56 -1.25
CA HIS A 464 18.93 -14.45 -0.03
C HIS A 464 18.65 -13.00 0.33
N VAL A 465 17.46 -12.73 0.83
CA VAL A 465 17.06 -11.43 1.34
C VAL A 465 16.91 -11.53 2.86
N THR A 466 17.84 -10.94 3.61
CA THR A 466 17.74 -10.82 5.08
C THR A 466 16.64 -9.82 5.43
N THR A 467 15.43 -10.32 5.69
CA THR A 467 14.30 -9.49 6.14
C THR A 467 13.51 -10.15 7.26
N ARG A 468 12.77 -9.33 8.01
CA ARG A 468 11.77 -9.77 8.98
C ARG A 468 10.82 -10.79 8.32
N VAL A 469 10.55 -11.90 9.00
CA VAL A 469 9.64 -12.95 8.53
C VAL A 469 8.26 -12.35 8.33
N MET A 470 7.79 -12.31 7.08
CA MET A 470 6.46 -11.81 6.69
C MET A 470 5.81 -12.78 5.70
N GLY A 471 4.48 -12.90 5.74
CA GLY A 471 3.69 -13.81 4.91
C GLY A 471 2.55 -14.47 5.70
N THR A 472 1.57 -15.05 5.00
CA THR A 472 0.40 -15.69 5.63
C THR A 472 0.77 -17.04 6.27
N TYR A 473 0.26 -17.26 7.50
CA TYR A 473 0.45 -18.51 8.23
C TYR A 473 -0.09 -19.71 7.43
N GLY A 474 0.63 -20.83 7.43
CA GLY A 474 0.31 -22.02 6.63
C GLY A 474 0.89 -22.03 5.20
N TYR A 475 1.35 -20.89 4.67
CA TYR A 475 1.92 -20.80 3.32
C TYR A 475 3.42 -20.47 3.32
N ALA A 476 3.96 -20.02 4.45
CA ALA A 476 5.37 -19.65 4.59
C ALA A 476 6.31 -20.88 4.51
N ALA A 477 7.44 -20.72 3.82
CA ALA A 477 8.41 -21.80 3.69
C ALA A 477 9.07 -22.13 5.06
N PRO A 478 9.35 -23.41 5.36
CA PRO A 478 9.82 -23.86 6.68
C PRO A 478 11.05 -23.13 7.23
N GLU A 479 11.98 -22.73 6.37
CA GLU A 479 13.19 -21.98 6.72
C GLU A 479 12.91 -20.55 7.22
N TYR A 480 11.80 -19.94 6.80
CA TYR A 480 11.35 -18.65 7.31
C TYR A 480 10.55 -18.80 8.62
N VAL A 481 9.98 -19.98 8.86
CA VAL A 481 9.20 -20.26 10.08
C VAL A 481 10.10 -20.67 11.25
N SER A 482 11.20 -21.40 10.99
CA SER A 482 12.13 -21.90 12.02
C SER A 482 12.98 -20.82 12.70
N THR A 483 13.05 -19.62 12.12
CA THR A 483 13.82 -18.47 12.65
C THR A 483 12.99 -17.57 13.57
N ASP A 484 11.67 -17.74 13.63
CA ASP A 484 10.77 -16.90 14.42
C ASP A 484 10.39 -17.58 15.75
N ARG A 485 11.06 -17.16 16.84
CA ARG A 485 10.89 -17.71 18.20
C ARG A 485 9.59 -17.28 18.90
N SER A 486 8.78 -16.42 18.28
CA SER A 486 7.56 -15.85 18.90
C SER A 486 6.29 -16.69 18.72
N ARG A 487 6.37 -17.86 18.06
CA ARG A 487 5.19 -18.58 17.55
C ARG A 487 4.65 -19.69 18.47
N PRO A 488 3.32 -19.88 18.56
CA PRO A 488 2.70 -21.01 19.27
C PRO A 488 3.01 -22.34 18.57
N LYS A 489 3.40 -23.37 19.34
CA LYS A 489 3.74 -24.72 18.84
C LYS A 489 2.54 -25.56 18.38
N THR A 490 1.32 -25.04 18.46
CA THR A 490 0.06 -25.82 18.41
C THR A 490 -0.68 -25.79 17.08
N GLU A 491 -0.28 -24.94 16.13
CA GLU A 491 -0.97 -24.84 14.84
C GLU A 491 -0.31 -25.75 13.77
N GLN A 492 -1.14 -26.45 13.02
CA GLN A 492 -0.73 -27.51 12.11
C GLN A 492 -0.40 -26.94 10.72
N ASN A 493 0.85 -27.10 10.27
CA ASN A 493 1.28 -26.67 8.95
C ASN A 493 0.62 -27.52 7.85
N ILE A 494 -0.05 -26.90 6.87
CA ILE A 494 -0.71 -27.58 5.76
C ILE A 494 0.24 -28.48 4.96
N ILE A 495 1.51 -28.08 4.86
CA ILE A 495 2.58 -28.85 4.20
C ILE A 495 2.79 -30.18 4.91
N ASP A 496 2.85 -30.17 6.24
CA ASP A 496 3.07 -31.38 7.04
C ASP A 496 1.83 -32.27 7.08
N TRP A 497 0.64 -31.68 7.03
CA TRP A 497 -0.61 -32.42 6.87
C TRP A 497 -0.72 -33.12 5.49
N ALA A 498 -0.31 -32.46 4.41
CA ALA A 498 -0.50 -32.96 3.04
C ALA A 498 0.49 -34.09 2.64
N LYS A 499 1.75 -34.03 3.09
CA LYS A 499 2.83 -34.99 2.75
C LYS A 499 2.43 -36.49 2.77
N PRO A 500 1.80 -37.03 3.83
CA PRO A 500 1.45 -38.47 3.88
C PRO A 500 0.39 -38.90 2.87
N TYR A 501 -0.38 -37.96 2.30
CA TYR A 501 -1.39 -38.22 1.30
C TYR A 501 -0.84 -38.12 -0.12
N LEU A 502 0.06 -37.16 -0.36
CA LEU A 502 0.67 -36.93 -1.68
C LEU A 502 1.64 -38.06 -2.09
N THR A 503 2.26 -38.74 -1.12
CA THR A 503 3.25 -39.81 -1.36
C THR A 503 2.63 -41.16 -1.74
N SER A 504 1.32 -41.37 -1.51
CA SER A 504 0.65 -42.64 -1.78
C SER A 504 -0.52 -42.46 -2.74
N SER A 505 -0.48 -43.09 -3.92
CA SER A 505 -1.58 -43.01 -4.90
C SER A 505 -2.93 -43.52 -4.35
N ARG A 506 -2.92 -44.42 -3.37
CA ARG A 506 -4.15 -44.88 -2.68
C ARG A 506 -4.72 -43.81 -1.76
N ARG A 507 -3.85 -43.09 -1.04
CA ARG A 507 -4.24 -42.02 -0.10
C ARG A 507 -4.53 -40.69 -0.81
N LEU A 508 -3.92 -40.46 -1.97
CA LEU A 508 -4.19 -39.29 -2.82
C LEU A 508 -5.69 -39.18 -3.14
N ARG A 509 -6.35 -40.31 -3.43
CA ARG A 509 -7.81 -40.36 -3.65
C ARG A 509 -8.63 -39.86 -2.45
N CYS A 510 -8.10 -39.96 -1.24
CA CYS A 510 -8.78 -39.51 -0.03
C CYS A 510 -8.72 -37.98 0.16
N ILE A 511 -7.85 -37.28 -0.56
CA ILE A 511 -7.70 -35.82 -0.52
C ILE A 511 -8.10 -35.12 -1.82
N MET A 512 -8.44 -35.88 -2.87
CA MET A 512 -9.01 -35.32 -4.08
C MET A 512 -10.38 -34.71 -3.75
N ASP A 513 -10.66 -33.56 -4.35
CA ASP A 513 -11.92 -32.85 -4.16
C ASP A 513 -13.11 -33.75 -4.60
N PRO A 514 -14.00 -34.14 -3.68
CA PRO A 514 -15.14 -35.00 -4.01
C PRO A 514 -16.05 -34.41 -5.10
N ARG A 515 -16.08 -33.07 -5.23
CA ARG A 515 -16.90 -32.37 -6.23
C ARG A 515 -16.38 -32.53 -7.66
N LEU A 516 -15.18 -33.09 -7.85
CA LEU A 516 -14.71 -33.52 -9.17
C LEU A 516 -15.43 -34.78 -9.65
N ALA A 517 -16.10 -35.54 -8.77
CA ALA A 517 -16.87 -36.74 -9.10
C ALA A 517 -16.11 -37.75 -10.00
N GLY A 518 -14.78 -37.87 -9.82
CA GLY A 518 -13.93 -38.75 -10.64
C GLY A 518 -13.56 -38.18 -12.03
N GLN A 519 -14.00 -36.98 -12.37
CA GLN A 519 -13.70 -36.29 -13.64
C GLN A 519 -12.32 -35.61 -13.59
N TYR A 520 -11.27 -36.42 -13.45
CA TYR A 520 -9.88 -35.98 -13.52
C TYR A 520 -8.98 -37.13 -14.00
N SER A 521 -7.84 -36.79 -14.62
CA SER A 521 -6.84 -37.81 -14.98
C SER A 521 -6.15 -38.31 -13.71
N VAL A 522 -6.27 -39.61 -13.40
CA VAL A 522 -5.57 -40.22 -12.26
C VAL A 522 -4.05 -40.12 -12.42
N LYS A 523 -3.55 -40.31 -13.65
CA LYS A 523 -2.14 -40.13 -13.99
C LYS A 523 -1.73 -38.68 -13.83
N GLY A 524 -2.55 -37.73 -14.30
CA GLY A 524 -2.32 -36.30 -14.13
C GLY A 524 -2.29 -35.87 -12.66
N ALA A 525 -3.24 -36.34 -11.85
CA ALA A 525 -3.29 -36.08 -10.41
C ALA A 525 -2.06 -36.63 -9.67
N LYS A 526 -1.56 -37.81 -10.06
CA LYS A 526 -0.32 -38.37 -9.49
C LYS A 526 0.89 -37.49 -9.81
N HIS A 527 1.05 -37.03 -11.05
CA HIS A 527 2.15 -36.15 -11.42
C HIS A 527 2.05 -34.77 -10.75
N MET A 528 0.83 -34.22 -10.63
CA MET A 528 0.61 -32.98 -9.88
C MET A 528 0.99 -33.13 -8.40
N ALA A 529 0.66 -34.26 -7.77
CA ALA A 529 1.05 -34.54 -6.39
C ALA A 529 2.58 -34.64 -6.21
N LEU A 530 3.27 -35.25 -7.17
CA LEU A 530 4.74 -35.32 -7.18
C LEU A 530 5.37 -33.93 -7.34
N LEU A 531 4.85 -33.12 -8.26
CA LEU A 531 5.30 -31.73 -8.45
C LEU A 531 5.10 -30.91 -7.17
N ALA A 532 3.92 -31.01 -6.54
CA ALA A 532 3.63 -30.33 -5.27
C ALA A 532 4.61 -30.75 -4.16
N LEU A 533 4.93 -32.06 -4.05
CA LEU A 533 5.92 -32.57 -3.09
C LEU A 533 7.32 -31.98 -3.31
N GLN A 534 7.74 -31.82 -4.57
CA GLN A 534 9.02 -31.19 -4.90
C GLN A 534 9.02 -29.70 -4.52
N CYS A 535 7.95 -28.97 -4.82
CA CYS A 535 7.82 -27.54 -4.48
C CYS A 535 7.86 -27.27 -2.96
N ILE A 536 7.36 -28.20 -2.13
CA ILE A 536 7.33 -28.06 -0.67
C ILE A 536 8.51 -28.74 0.04
N SER A 537 9.59 -29.08 -0.68
CA SER A 537 10.78 -29.70 -0.08
C SER A 537 11.34 -28.84 1.07
N LEU A 538 11.81 -29.51 2.14
CA LEU A 538 12.44 -28.84 3.28
C LEU A 538 13.75 -28.14 2.87
N ASN A 539 14.46 -28.71 1.90
CA ASN A 539 15.67 -28.13 1.36
C ASN A 539 15.32 -27.24 0.15
N PRO A 540 15.59 -25.92 0.22
CA PRO A 540 15.29 -25.00 -0.88
C PRO A 540 15.97 -25.37 -2.21
N ARG A 541 17.12 -26.05 -2.17
CA ARG A 541 17.87 -26.46 -3.37
C ARG A 541 17.18 -27.56 -4.17
N ASP A 542 16.31 -28.34 -3.54
CA ASP A 542 15.59 -29.44 -4.20
C ASP A 542 14.28 -28.96 -4.84
N ARG A 543 13.91 -27.69 -4.61
CA ARG A 543 12.67 -27.12 -5.15
C ARG A 543 12.88 -26.70 -6.61
N PRO A 544 11.95 -27.03 -7.52
CA PRO A 544 12.06 -26.63 -8.91
C PRO A 544 11.89 -25.11 -9.06
N LYS A 545 12.57 -24.53 -10.05
CA LYS A 545 12.30 -23.14 -10.46
C LYS A 545 10.93 -23.06 -11.13
N MET A 546 10.27 -21.90 -11.00
CA MET A 546 8.93 -21.70 -11.55
C MET A 546 8.80 -21.98 -13.06
N PRO A 547 9.79 -21.69 -13.94
CA PRO A 547 9.72 -22.11 -15.35
C PRO A 547 9.55 -23.63 -15.53
N SER A 548 10.28 -24.45 -14.76
CA SER A 548 10.14 -25.92 -14.81
C SER A 548 8.80 -26.40 -14.26
N VAL A 549 8.25 -25.69 -13.27
CA VAL A 549 6.89 -25.93 -12.75
C VAL A 549 5.85 -25.65 -13.85
N VAL A 550 5.99 -24.56 -14.60
CA VAL A 550 5.11 -24.20 -15.73
C VAL A 550 5.14 -25.29 -16.80
N GLU A 551 6.34 -25.70 -17.25
CA GLU A 551 6.51 -26.74 -18.27
C GLU A 551 5.83 -28.06 -17.85
N THR A 552 6.03 -28.46 -16.59
CA THR A 552 5.39 -29.66 -16.04
C THR A 552 3.87 -29.53 -16.05
N LEU A 553 3.32 -28.40 -15.59
CA LEU A 553 1.87 -28.17 -15.54
C LEU A 553 1.24 -28.11 -16.95
N GLU A 554 1.92 -27.53 -17.93
CA GLU A 554 1.47 -27.50 -19.32
C GLU A 554 1.40 -28.90 -19.92
N ALA A 555 2.42 -29.73 -19.68
CA ALA A 555 2.39 -31.14 -20.09
C ALA A 555 1.17 -31.89 -19.50
N LEU A 556 0.76 -31.56 -18.27
CA LEU A 556 -0.42 -32.15 -17.62
C LEU A 556 -1.76 -31.77 -18.28
N GLN A 557 -1.84 -30.63 -18.97
CA GLN A 557 -3.06 -30.23 -19.68
C GLN A 557 -3.36 -31.14 -20.89
N HIS A 558 -2.33 -31.77 -21.45
CA HIS A 558 -2.45 -32.69 -22.58
C HIS A 558 -2.82 -34.12 -22.18
N TYR A 559 -2.80 -34.46 -20.89
CA TYR A 559 -3.26 -35.76 -20.38
C TYR A 559 -4.79 -35.89 -20.43
N LYS A 560 -5.31 -36.14 -21.63
CA LYS A 560 -6.71 -36.55 -21.88
C LYS A 560 -6.88 -38.05 -21.67
N ASP A 561 -6.57 -38.57 -20.50
CA ASP A 561 -6.99 -39.93 -20.18
C ASP A 561 -8.49 -39.92 -19.85
N MET A 562 -9.22 -40.78 -20.55
CA MET A 562 -10.68 -40.94 -20.53
C MET A 562 -11.23 -40.79 -19.12
N ALA A 563 -12.28 -39.96 -18.97
CA ALA A 563 -13.10 -39.96 -17.78
C ALA A 563 -13.39 -41.43 -17.41
N VAL A 564 -12.97 -41.84 -16.21
CA VAL A 564 -13.40 -43.13 -15.69
C VAL A 564 -14.90 -42.97 -15.48
N SER A 565 -15.70 -43.39 -16.45
CA SER A 565 -17.10 -43.71 -16.21
C SER A 565 -17.07 -44.65 -15.03
N CYS A 566 -17.62 -44.22 -13.90
CA CYS A 566 -17.81 -45.08 -12.77
C CYS A 566 -18.86 -46.11 -13.20
N GLY A 567 -18.41 -47.18 -13.86
CA GLY A 567 -19.20 -48.39 -14.02
C GLY A 567 -19.69 -48.77 -12.63
N GLN A 568 -21.01 -48.77 -12.48
CA GLN A 568 -21.81 -49.14 -11.33
C GLN A 568 -20.99 -49.85 -10.23
N TRP A 569 -20.45 -49.09 -9.29
CA TRP A 569 -20.03 -49.66 -8.02
C TRP A 569 -21.29 -49.86 -7.17
N GLN A 570 -21.92 -51.02 -7.33
CA GLN A 570 -22.82 -51.55 -6.31
C GLN A 570 -22.00 -51.78 -5.03
N ALA A 571 -22.56 -51.36 -3.90
CA ALA A 571 -21.96 -51.57 -2.59
C ALA A 571 -21.61 -53.05 -2.37
N PRO A 572 -20.45 -53.40 -1.77
CA PRO A 572 -20.12 -54.78 -1.50
C PRO A 572 -21.15 -55.38 -0.52
N SER A 573 -21.86 -56.40 -0.97
CA SER A 573 -22.63 -57.28 -0.10
C SER A 573 -21.69 -57.93 0.93
N LYS A 574 -22.13 -57.96 2.19
CA LYS A 574 -21.39 -58.48 3.34
C LYS A 574 -20.83 -59.89 3.09
N SER A 575 -19.49 -59.97 3.15
CA SER A 575 -18.67 -61.05 3.71
C SER A 575 -19.13 -62.51 3.56
N THR A 576 -18.44 -63.27 2.71
CA THR A 576 -18.19 -64.71 2.92
C THR A 576 -16.96 -64.88 3.80
N ALA A 577 -17.15 -65.26 5.06
CA ALA A 577 -16.10 -65.86 5.90
C ALA A 577 -16.31 -67.38 5.90
N ARG A 578 -15.29 -68.15 5.51
CA ARG A 578 -15.18 -69.59 5.79
C ARG A 578 -14.50 -69.76 7.14
N ASN A 579 -15.12 -70.51 8.05
CA ASN A 579 -14.62 -71.80 8.54
C ASN A 579 -15.68 -72.42 9.47
N GLY A 580 -15.94 -73.71 9.24
CA GLY A 580 -17.02 -74.46 9.89
C GLY A 580 -16.69 -74.92 11.32
N VAL A 581 -17.75 -75.25 12.07
CA VAL A 581 -18.11 -76.61 12.55
C VAL A 581 -19.45 -76.49 13.33
N SER A 582 -20.39 -77.36 12.93
CA SER A 582 -21.75 -77.76 13.41
C SER A 582 -22.05 -77.78 14.94
N PRO A 583 -23.29 -78.10 15.41
CA PRO A 583 -24.65 -77.68 14.98
C PRO A 583 -25.69 -77.48 16.15
N ARG A 584 -26.95 -77.12 15.77
CA ARG A 584 -28.23 -77.12 16.54
C ARG A 584 -28.40 -75.95 17.52
N GLY A 585 -29.53 -75.23 17.62
CA GLY A 585 -30.84 -75.26 16.98
C GLY A 585 -31.81 -74.41 17.82
N ARG A 586 -32.86 -73.87 17.16
CA ARG A 586 -34.17 -73.41 17.69
C ARG A 586 -34.33 -72.10 18.49
N LEU A 587 -35.40 -71.40 18.05
CA LEU A 587 -36.38 -70.56 18.80
C LEU A 587 -35.80 -69.25 19.37
N GLU A 588 -36.45 -68.08 19.37
CA GLU A 588 -37.85 -67.72 19.18
C GLU A 588 -37.96 -66.20 18.96
N SER A 589 -39.14 -65.80 18.50
CA SER A 589 -39.66 -64.44 18.30
C SER A 589 -39.55 -63.48 19.49
N ARG A 590 -39.44 -62.17 19.23
CA ARG A 590 -40.48 -61.15 19.53
C ARG A 590 -40.01 -59.75 19.14
N GLY A 591 -40.89 -59.00 18.47
CA GLY A 591 -40.64 -57.65 17.99
C GLY A 591 -40.85 -56.57 19.05
N ALA A 592 -40.35 -55.37 18.76
CA ALA A 592 -40.87 -54.11 19.28
C ALA A 592 -40.53 -52.96 18.33
N SER A 593 -41.50 -52.06 18.19
CA SER A 593 -41.64 -50.98 17.21
C SER A 593 -40.94 -49.68 17.63
N TYR A 594 -40.47 -48.93 16.63
CA TYR A 594 -40.31 -47.47 16.51
C TYR A 594 -40.07 -46.58 17.76
N ARG A 595 -38.98 -45.80 17.71
CA ARG A 595 -39.04 -44.34 17.91
C ARG A 595 -37.88 -43.60 17.22
N LYS A 596 -38.25 -42.60 16.40
CA LYS A 596 -37.38 -41.60 15.79
C LYS A 596 -36.90 -40.61 16.85
N SER A 597 -35.62 -40.22 16.80
CA SER A 597 -35.14 -38.94 17.34
C SER A 597 -33.78 -38.59 16.73
N ALA A 598 -33.78 -37.56 15.87
CA ALA A 598 -32.59 -36.86 15.41
C ALA A 598 -32.16 -35.80 16.43
N PRO A 599 -30.86 -35.49 16.58
CA PRO A 599 -30.44 -34.25 17.19
C PRO A 599 -29.90 -33.25 16.15
N VAL A 600 -30.54 -32.09 16.16
CA VAL A 600 -30.07 -30.82 15.61
C VAL A 600 -28.88 -30.35 16.46
N ILE A 601 -27.74 -30.02 15.85
CA ILE A 601 -26.64 -29.34 16.53
C ILE A 601 -26.58 -27.89 16.06
N SER A 602 -26.90 -27.01 17.00
CA SER A 602 -26.86 -25.56 16.92
C SER A 602 -25.43 -25.02 16.86
N ARG A 603 -25.21 -24.08 15.94
CA ARG A 603 -24.09 -23.13 15.96
C ARG A 603 -24.06 -22.35 17.27
N LYS A 604 -22.92 -22.35 17.97
CA LYS A 604 -22.58 -21.28 18.92
C LYS A 604 -21.40 -20.50 18.36
N ARG A 605 -21.68 -19.24 18.09
CA ARG A 605 -20.68 -18.15 18.02
C ARG A 605 -20.07 -18.00 19.41
N ASN A 606 -18.76 -17.76 19.45
CA ASN A 606 -18.10 -16.85 20.37
C ASN A 606 -16.85 -16.32 19.67
#